data_AF-L1NXV3-F1
#
_entry.id   AF-L1NXV3-F1
#
_cell.length_a   1.000
_cell.length_b   1.000
_cell.length_c   1.000
_cell.angle_alpha   90.00
_cell.angle_beta   90.00
_cell.angle_gamma   90.00
#
_symmetry.space_group_name_H-M   'P 1'
#
loop_
_entity.id
_entity.type
_entity.pdbx_description
1 polymer ?
#
loop_
_entity_poly.entity_id
_entity_poly.type
_entity_poly.pdbx_seq_one_letter_code
_entity_poly.pdbx_strand_id
1 'polypeptide(L)'
;MGFYLYKGLKKPLVFFGLKDKYIYYALGSALGGLICLASLPSFIGFFGALIGAGIGIGGVWYTFHNQKTKGLYNKMRNNDEIHIFPKRFRKSSQKKQQIKSL
;
A
#
# COMPACT_ATOMS: atom_id res chain seq x y z
N MET A 1 -6.24 18.93 7.67
CA MET A 1 -7.06 17.91 6.96
C MET A 1 -6.37 17.58 5.63
N GLY A 2 -5.65 16.45 5.55
CA GLY A 2 -4.95 16.04 4.31
C GLY A 2 -5.89 15.26 3.38
N PHE A 3 -5.96 15.62 2.11
CA PHE A 3 -6.80 14.94 1.12
C PHE A 3 -6.04 13.77 0.48
N TYR A 4 -6.70 12.61 0.34
CA TYR A 4 -6.13 11.49 -0.41
C TYR A 4 -6.12 11.80 -1.91
N LEU A 5 -4.96 12.15 -2.45
CA LEU A 5 -4.80 12.43 -3.88
C LEU A 5 -4.63 11.12 -4.66
N TYR A 6 -5.69 10.69 -5.34
CA TYR A 6 -5.68 9.44 -6.11
C TYR A 6 -5.15 9.59 -7.54
N LYS A 7 -4.69 10.77 -7.99
CA LYS A 7 -4.02 11.05 -9.29
C LYS A 7 -4.44 10.09 -10.44
N GLY A 8 -5.73 10.08 -10.81
CA GLY A 8 -6.25 9.26 -11.93
C GLY A 8 -6.45 7.76 -11.66
N LEU A 9 -6.12 7.27 -10.46
CA LEU A 9 -6.42 5.91 -10.01
C LEU A 9 -7.82 5.85 -9.40
N LYS A 10 -8.52 4.74 -9.64
CA LYS A 10 -9.77 4.43 -8.95
C LYS A 10 -9.51 4.40 -7.44
N LYS A 11 -10.49 4.89 -6.66
CA LYS A 11 -10.43 4.85 -5.20
C LYS A 11 -10.39 3.38 -4.76
N PRO A 12 -9.33 2.95 -4.03
CA PRO A 12 -9.24 1.60 -3.51
C PRO A 12 -10.22 1.43 -2.34
N LEU A 13 -10.62 0.18 -2.07
CA LEU A 13 -11.36 -0.16 -0.87
C LEU A 13 -10.44 0.06 0.34
N VAL A 14 -10.94 0.77 1.35
CA VAL A 14 -10.19 1.06 2.58
C VAL A 14 -10.96 0.49 3.76
N PHE A 15 -10.33 -0.36 4.55
CA PHE A 15 -10.90 -0.96 5.75
C PHE A 15 -9.87 -0.92 6.88
N PHE A 16 -10.19 -0.24 7.99
CA PHE A 16 -9.29 -0.04 9.13
C PHE A 16 -7.86 0.41 8.73
N GLY A 17 -7.75 1.27 7.71
CA GLY A 17 -6.46 1.79 7.22
C GLY A 17 -5.72 0.87 6.23
N LEU A 18 -6.14 -0.39 6.08
CA LEU A 18 -5.67 -1.28 5.03
C LEU A 18 -6.37 -1.00 3.70
N LYS A 19 -5.68 -1.26 2.59
CA LYS A 19 -6.16 -0.96 1.24
C LYS A 19 -6.16 -2.19 0.35
N ASP A 20 -7.24 -2.40 -0.41
CA ASP A 20 -7.46 -3.50 -1.37
C ASP A 20 -6.80 -4.83 -0.96
N LYS A 21 -5.74 -5.25 -1.67
CA LYS A 21 -5.06 -6.55 -1.51
C LYS A 21 -4.60 -6.83 -0.08
N TYR A 22 -4.23 -5.79 0.67
CA TYR A 22 -3.74 -5.94 2.03
C TYR A 22 -4.85 -6.26 3.03
N ILE A 23 -6.11 -5.98 2.70
CA ILE A 23 -7.26 -6.41 3.52
C ILE A 23 -7.31 -7.94 3.53
N TYR A 24 -7.15 -8.57 2.36
CA TYR A 24 -7.14 -10.03 2.24
C TYR A 24 -5.94 -10.67 2.94
N TYR A 25 -4.76 -10.05 2.86
CA TYR A 25 -3.57 -10.56 3.57
C TYR A 25 -3.70 -10.46 5.10
N ALA A 26 -4.28 -9.38 5.61
CA ALA A 26 -4.54 -9.24 7.04
C ALA A 26 -5.60 -10.24 7.52
N LEU A 27 -6.67 -10.43 6.74
CA LEU A 27 -7.70 -11.42 7.06
C LEU A 27 -7.14 -12.85 7.03
N GLY A 28 -6.36 -13.19 5.99
CA GLY A 28 -5.74 -14.50 5.86
C GLY A 28 -4.74 -14.80 6.98
N SER A 29 -3.93 -13.82 7.39
CA SER A 29 -3.01 -13.98 8.52
C SER A 29 -3.74 -14.07 9.86
N ALA A 30 -4.81 -13.31 10.08
CA ALA A 30 -5.63 -13.43 11.28
C ALA A 30 -6.30 -14.81 11.38
N LEU A 31 -6.95 -15.28 10.31
CA LEU A 31 -7.61 -16.59 10.27
C LEU A 31 -6.59 -17.73 10.36
N GLY A 32 -5.50 -17.66 9.59
CA GLY A 32 -4.43 -18.66 9.64
C GLY A 32 -3.77 -18.72 11.03
N GLY A 33 -3.51 -17.57 11.65
CA GLY A 33 -3.01 -17.47 13.02
C GLY A 33 -3.93 -18.10 14.04
N LEU A 34 -5.25 -17.92 13.90
CA LEU A 34 -6.26 -18.56 14.76
C LEU A 34 -6.24 -20.08 14.64
N ILE A 35 -6.19 -20.60 13.41
CA ILE A 35 -6.11 -22.04 13.15
C ILE A 35 -4.81 -22.62 13.72
N CYS A 36 -3.68 -21.95 13.48
CA CYS A 36 -2.39 -22.32 14.05
C CYS A 36 -2.40 -22.29 15.58
N LEU A 37 -2.98 -21.25 16.19
CA LEU A 37 -3.10 -21.12 17.65
C LEU A 37 -3.93 -22.25 18.26
N ALA A 38 -4.97 -22.72 17.57
CA ALA A 38 -5.80 -23.82 18.04
C ALA A 38 -5.13 -25.20 17.85
N SER A 39 -4.37 -25.40 16.77
CA SER A 39 -3.85 -26.72 16.38
C SER A 39 -2.41 -26.98 16.83
N LEU A 40 -1.50 -26.01 16.76
CA LEU A 40 -0.08 -26.18 17.09
C LEU A 40 0.19 -26.59 18.55
N PRO A 41 -0.56 -26.11 19.56
CA PRO A 41 -0.32 -26.53 20.93
C PRO A 41 -0.49 -28.03 21.15
N SER A 42 -1.32 -28.70 20.35
CA SER A 42 -1.50 -30.16 20.43
C SER A 42 -0.24 -30.94 20.06
N PHE A 43 0.68 -30.35 19.28
CA PHE A 43 1.92 -31.01 18.85
C PHE A 43 3.13 -30.64 19.71
N ILE A 44 3.24 -29.36 20.06
CA ILE A 44 4.47 -28.77 20.66
C ILE A 44 4.17 -28.03 22.00
N GLY A 45 2.94 -28.14 22.51
CA GLY A 45 2.54 -27.58 23.80
C GLY A 45 2.54 -26.05 23.80
N PHE A 46 3.03 -25.44 24.87
CA PHE A 46 3.03 -23.99 25.07
C PHE A 46 3.75 -23.21 23.95
N PHE A 47 4.84 -23.76 23.41
CA PHE A 47 5.56 -23.14 22.29
C PHE A 47 4.69 -23.10 21.01
N GLY A 48 3.82 -24.09 20.81
CA GLY A 48 2.86 -24.09 19.72
C GLY A 48 1.87 -22.92 19.83
N ALA A 49 1.45 -22.59 21.06
CA ALA A 49 0.59 -21.44 21.29
C ALA A 49 1.30 -20.11 21.01
N LEU A 50 2.56 -19.97 21.44
CA LEU A 50 3.37 -18.78 21.13
C LEU A 50 3.58 -18.59 19.63
N ILE A 51 3.86 -19.67 18.89
CA ILE A 51 4.03 -19.62 17.44
C ILE A 51 2.71 -19.24 16.77
N GLY A 52 1.60 -19.87 17.14
CA GLY A 52 0.28 -19.55 16.58
C GLY A 52 -0.12 -18.08 16.81
N ALA A 53 0.07 -17.58 18.04
CA ALA A 53 -0.17 -16.18 18.37
C ALA A 53 0.77 -15.24 17.59
N GLY A 54 2.05 -15.61 17.46
CA GLY A 54 3.05 -14.88 16.69
C GLY A 54 2.71 -14.80 15.20
N ILE A 55 2.20 -15.86 14.59
CA ILE A 55 1.76 -15.88 13.19
C ILE A 55 0.57 -14.92 12.99
N GLY A 56 -0.42 -14.96 13.88
CA GLY A 56 -1.58 -14.08 13.79
C GLY A 56 -1.21 -12.61 13.96
N ILE A 57 -0.64 -12.24 15.10
CA ILE A 57 -0.28 -10.85 15.42
C ILE A 57 0.81 -10.34 14.47
N GLY A 58 1.86 -11.14 14.27
CA GLY A 58 2.99 -10.80 13.41
C GLY A 58 2.59 -10.70 11.94
N GLY A 59 1.72 -11.59 11.44
CA GLY A 59 1.23 -11.56 10.07
C GLY A 59 0.37 -10.33 9.77
N VAL A 60 -0.51 -9.94 10.70
CA VAL A 60 -1.29 -8.69 10.58
C VAL A 60 -0.36 -7.48 10.62
N TRP A 61 0.56 -7.41 11.59
CA TRP A 61 1.54 -6.32 11.69
C TRP A 61 2.40 -6.20 10.42
N TYR A 62 2.89 -7.33 9.91
CA TYR A 62 3.69 -7.39 8.69
C TYR A 62 2.90 -6.90 7.47
N THR A 63 1.60 -7.16 7.42
CA THR A 63 0.71 -6.65 6.37
C THR A 63 0.64 -5.13 6.38
N PHE A 64 0.46 -4.52 7.56
CA PHE A 64 0.50 -3.06 7.70
C PHE A 64 1.87 -2.49 7.33
N HIS A 65 2.96 -3.14 7.75
CA HIS A 65 4.31 -2.72 7.42
C HIS A 65 4.54 -2.75 5.90
N ASN A 66 4.20 -3.84 5.24
CA ASN A 66 4.33 -3.98 3.79
C ASN A 66 3.49 -2.97 3.01
N GLN A 67 2.27 -2.68 3.46
CA GLN A 67 1.44 -1.66 2.82
C GLN A 67 2.11 -0.27 2.89
N LYS A 68 2.73 0.05 4.02
CA LYS A 68 3.45 1.32 4.20
C LYS A 68 4.72 1.40 3.35
N THR A 69 5.52 0.32 3.28
CA THR A 69 6.82 0.33 2.60
C THR A 69 6.73 0.10 1.09
N LYS A 70 5.89 -0.84 0.64
CA LYS A 70 5.77 -1.21 -0.79
C LYS A 70 4.63 -0.49 -1.50
N GLY A 71 3.64 0.01 -0.77
CA GLY A 71 2.45 0.63 -1.36
C GLY A 71 1.50 -0.37 -2.02
N LEU A 72 0.42 0.14 -2.61
CA LEU A 72 -0.68 -0.70 -3.12
C LEU A 72 -0.35 -1.39 -4.45
N TYR A 73 0.26 -0.65 -5.36
CA TYR A 73 0.60 -1.10 -6.70
C TYR A 73 2.11 -1.30 -6.80
N ASN A 74 2.51 -2.37 -7.51
CA ASN A 74 3.91 -2.55 -7.84
C ASN A 74 4.30 -1.45 -8.83
N LYS A 75 5.30 -0.64 -8.50
CA LYS A 75 5.81 0.38 -9.40
C LYS A 75 6.96 -0.22 -10.19
N MET A 76 6.91 -0.11 -11.51
CA MET A 76 8.05 -0.45 -12.36
C MET A 76 9.23 0.43 -11.92
N ARG A 77 10.34 -0.21 -11.58
CA ARG A 77 11.53 0.47 -11.09
C ARG A 77 12.38 0.85 -12.31
N ASN A 78 12.13 2.05 -12.82
CA ASN A 78 12.92 2.63 -13.91
C ASN A 78 14.24 3.17 -13.33
N ASN A 79 15.21 2.29 -13.11
CA ASN A 79 16.54 2.71 -12.63
C ASN A 79 17.38 3.35 -13.73
N ASP A 80 17.16 2.97 -15.00
CA ASP A 80 18.00 3.35 -16.13
C ASP A 80 17.31 4.33 -17.10
N GLU A 81 16.12 4.84 -16.77
CA GLU A 81 15.37 5.76 -17.63
C GLU A 81 15.34 7.19 -17.08
N ILE A 82 15.65 8.16 -17.94
CA ILE A 82 15.56 9.58 -17.63
C ILE A 82 14.15 10.07 -17.98
N HIS A 83 13.34 10.37 -16.97
CA HIS A 83 12.01 10.95 -17.17
C HIS A 83 12.10 12.46 -17.47
N ILE A 84 12.09 12.82 -18.77
CA ILE A 84 12.03 14.22 -19.20
C ILE A 84 10.56 14.69 -19.19
N PHE A 85 10.18 15.49 -18.19
CA PHE A 85 8.89 16.15 -18.19
C PHE A 85 8.96 17.46 -18.99
N PRO A 86 8.09 17.69 -19.99
CA PRO A 86 8.10 18.94 -20.72
C PRO A 86 7.74 20.09 -19.77
N LYS A 87 8.57 21.14 -19.76
CA LYS A 87 8.39 22.33 -18.93
C LYS A 87 7.18 23.14 -19.41
N ARG A 88 5.99 22.88 -18.87
CA ARG A 88 4.74 23.58 -19.21
C ARG A 88 4.58 24.96 -18.54
N PHE A 89 5.66 25.70 -18.33
CA PHE A 89 5.55 27.09 -17.85
C PHE A 89 5.46 28.04 -19.04
N ARG A 90 4.28 28.60 -19.29
CA ARG A 90 4.09 29.65 -20.30
C ARG A 90 4.68 30.96 -19.78
N LYS A 91 5.75 31.47 -20.40
CA LYS A 91 6.32 32.79 -20.04
C LYS A 91 5.24 33.86 -20.22
N SER A 92 5.09 34.77 -19.24
CA SER A 92 4.08 35.84 -19.24
C SER A 92 4.16 36.72 -20.52
N SER A 93 5.37 36.92 -21.05
CA SER A 93 5.61 37.67 -22.29
C SER A 93 4.92 37.05 -23.52
N GLN A 94 4.93 35.72 -23.66
CA GLN A 94 4.23 35.02 -24.75
C GLN A 94 2.70 35.04 -24.58
N LYS A 95 2.20 35.10 -23.33
CA LYS A 95 0.76 35.26 -23.07
C LYS A 95 0.25 36.63 -23.55
N LYS A 96 1.03 37.71 -23.43
CA LYS A 96 0.67 39.04 -23.95
C LYS A 96 0.65 39.10 -25.47
N GLN A 97 1.60 38.45 -26.16
CA GLN A 97 1.65 38.44 -27.63
C GLN A 97 0.44 37.69 -28.23
N GLN A 98 0.05 36.56 -27.63
CA GLN A 98 -1.09 35.77 -28.09
C GLN A 98 -2.45 36.46 -27.89
N ILE A 99 -2.58 37.32 -26.86
CA ILE A 99 -3.79 38.12 -26.62
C ILE A 99 -3.84 39.32 -27.60
N LYS A 100 -2.69 39.80 -28.08
CA LYS A 100 -2.60 40.93 -29.01
C LYS A 100 -2.85 40.56 -30.48
N SER A 101 -2.81 39.26 -30.80
CA SER A 101 -3.02 38.71 -32.14
C SER A 101 -4.43 38.12 -32.35
N LEU A 102 -5.31 38.25 -31.36
CA LEU A 102 -6.74 37.93 -31.41
C LEU A 102 -7.52 39.25 -31.57
#